data_AF-A0A938IMY8-F1
#
_entry.id   AF-A0A938IMY8-F1
#
_cell.length_a   1.000
_cell.length_b   1.000
_cell.length_c   1.000
_cell.angle_alpha   90.00
_cell.angle_beta   90.00
_cell.angle_gamma   90.00
#
_symmetry.space_group_name_H-M   'P 1'
#
loop_
_entity.id
_entity.type
_entity.pdbx_description
1 polymer ?
#
loop_
_entity_poly.entity_id
_entity_poly.type
_entity_poly.pdbx_seq_one_letter_code
_entity_poly.pdbx_strand_id
1 'polypeptide(L)'
;MVRSIGPVVLAVALLGGVGWLAPAIARGQSLNVEVVVEHDLAASGEIAAGLGRYLADISAQGYSPILTTGFTSASAPEDLRAHLAARYNAPDGLAGAVFIGHLPVQTVYTAAGGGISGEFHPCDLYFTDLDGSWTSSGAHGVLPDTHTAGSGDVGPEIWLGRLTTWNLTLLHPGRTEASLLADYFAKNHDYRTGALATPRTGLAYTDDDWDHTARAAALALAVEGAVNDVWNDPATPQDETTAANYKWRLANETYEHVLLSAHSSSQSHSMSGSVTNSDLAALDPQALFYHLFACSAARYTEFGYIAGEYVFGAGAGLVAVGPAKTGGMMSDTMDHYFGPLGAGGTFGDAMLNWWGTAVDPGGHTDIERAWYYGMATIGDPLLVTQPYIPEPATLALAAVGGLGVLLGRNRR
;
A
#
# COMPACT_ATOMS: atom_id res chain seq x y z
N MET A 1 45.35 30.58 -56.05
CA MET A 1 44.49 29.39 -55.79
C MET A 1 44.68 29.04 -54.31
N VAL A 2 43.96 29.74 -53.43
CA VAL A 2 44.01 29.55 -51.97
C VAL A 2 42.57 29.73 -51.49
N ARG A 3 41.99 28.67 -50.93
CA ARG A 3 40.65 28.64 -50.33
C ARG A 3 40.76 29.24 -48.92
N SER A 4 39.98 30.28 -48.61
CA SER A 4 39.80 30.72 -47.22
C SER A 4 38.51 30.13 -46.65
N ILE A 5 38.64 29.65 -45.42
CA ILE A 5 37.65 28.95 -44.61
C ILE A 5 36.65 29.98 -44.05
N GLY A 6 35.36 29.76 -44.27
CA GLY A 6 34.27 30.50 -43.61
C GLY A 6 33.89 29.85 -42.27
N PRO A 7 33.33 30.60 -41.32
CA PRO A 7 33.05 30.11 -39.97
C PRO A 7 31.86 29.14 -39.97
N VAL A 8 32.03 28.02 -39.29
CA VAL A 8 30.97 27.06 -38.97
C VAL A 8 30.11 27.65 -37.85
N VAL A 9 28.86 27.98 -38.16
CA VAL A 9 27.83 28.29 -37.17
C VAL A 9 27.31 26.96 -36.63
N LEU A 10 27.63 26.66 -35.37
CA LEU A 10 27.09 25.53 -34.65
C LEU A 10 25.66 25.87 -34.21
N ALA A 11 24.67 25.28 -34.88
CA ALA A 11 23.27 25.35 -34.47
C ALA A 11 23.09 24.52 -33.19
N VAL A 12 22.94 25.18 -32.05
CA VAL A 12 22.45 24.56 -30.81
C VAL A 12 20.95 24.34 -30.99
N ALA A 13 20.57 23.08 -31.21
CA ALA A 13 19.18 22.67 -31.16
C ALA A 13 18.70 22.76 -29.71
N LEU A 14 17.90 23.79 -29.41
CA LEU A 14 17.03 23.82 -28.23
C LEU A 14 16.01 22.69 -28.38
N LEU A 15 16.30 21.53 -27.79
CA LEU A 15 15.28 20.52 -27.54
C LEU A 15 14.34 21.09 -26.47
N GLY A 16 13.13 21.44 -26.92
CA GLY A 16 12.05 21.91 -26.06
C GLY A 16 11.77 20.90 -24.96
N GLY A 17 11.65 21.42 -23.74
CA GLY A 17 11.28 20.64 -22.57
C GLY A 17 9.98 19.88 -22.83
N VAL A 18 10.05 18.57 -22.68
CA VAL A 18 8.89 17.71 -22.51
C VAL A 18 8.27 18.15 -21.18
N GLY A 19 7.10 18.79 -21.26
CA GLY A 19 6.28 19.02 -20.07
C GLY A 19 6.01 17.67 -19.45
N TRP A 20 6.42 17.52 -18.19
CA TRP A 20 6.09 16.35 -17.38
C TRP A 20 4.58 16.31 -17.24
N LEU A 21 3.95 15.43 -18.02
CA LEU A 21 2.60 14.98 -17.75
C LEU A 21 2.69 14.17 -16.46
N ALA A 22 1.84 14.49 -15.47
CA ALA A 22 1.56 13.61 -14.35
C ALA A 22 1.40 12.17 -14.86
N PRO A 23 1.82 11.14 -14.09
CA PRO A 23 1.74 9.75 -14.54
C PRO A 23 0.33 9.52 -15.09
N ALA A 24 0.30 9.12 -16.36
CA ALA A 24 -0.94 8.97 -17.08
C ALA A 24 -1.73 7.86 -16.39
N ILE A 25 -2.73 8.23 -15.58
CA ILE A 25 -3.81 7.33 -15.19
C ILE A 25 -4.24 6.64 -16.48
N ALA A 26 -4.08 5.33 -16.53
CA ALA A 26 -4.36 4.57 -17.73
C ALA A 26 -5.76 4.93 -18.23
N ARG A 27 -5.86 5.36 -19.49
CA ARG A 27 -7.13 5.79 -20.10
C ARG A 27 -8.15 4.65 -19.98
N GLY A 28 -9.08 4.74 -19.03
CA GLY A 28 -10.17 3.77 -18.86
C GLY A 28 -10.61 3.50 -17.42
N GLN A 29 -9.79 3.82 -16.40
CA GLN A 29 -10.16 3.59 -15.00
C GLN A 29 -10.87 4.81 -14.38
N SER A 30 -11.82 4.55 -13.49
CA SER A 30 -12.53 5.58 -12.72
C SER A 30 -11.55 6.39 -11.86
N LEU A 31 -11.92 7.63 -11.53
CA LEU A 31 -11.19 8.46 -10.57
C LEU A 31 -11.85 8.44 -9.20
N ASN A 32 -13.01 7.83 -9.05
CA ASN A 32 -13.74 7.83 -7.80
C ASN A 32 -13.08 6.93 -6.77
N VAL A 33 -12.99 7.43 -5.54
CA VAL A 33 -12.47 6.68 -4.39
C VAL A 33 -13.51 6.72 -3.29
N GLU A 34 -13.97 5.56 -2.85
CA GLU A 34 -14.90 5.48 -1.74
C GLU A 34 -14.11 5.55 -0.42
N VAL A 35 -14.30 6.59 0.36
CA VAL A 35 -13.72 6.72 1.71
C VAL A 35 -14.80 6.37 2.72
N VAL A 36 -14.80 5.12 3.17
CA VAL A 36 -15.76 4.60 4.14
C VAL A 36 -15.20 4.80 5.53
N VAL A 37 -15.89 5.57 6.36
CA VAL A 37 -15.50 5.83 7.75
C VAL A 37 -16.53 5.22 8.67
N GLU A 38 -16.07 4.52 9.69
CA GLU A 38 -16.89 3.98 10.77
C GLU A 38 -17.78 5.08 11.39
N HIS A 39 -19.06 4.79 11.57
CA HIS A 39 -20.09 5.79 11.90
C HIS A 39 -19.79 6.52 13.22
N ASP A 40 -19.46 5.80 14.28
CA ASP A 40 -19.27 6.39 15.61
C ASP A 40 -18.00 7.25 15.65
N LEU A 41 -16.92 6.80 15.00
CA LEU A 41 -15.70 7.57 14.79
C LEU A 41 -15.94 8.84 13.98
N ALA A 42 -16.71 8.78 12.89
CA ALA A 42 -17.09 9.96 12.12
C ALA A 42 -17.95 10.93 12.95
N ALA A 43 -18.93 10.40 13.69
CA ALA A 43 -19.85 11.18 14.52
C ALA A 43 -19.14 11.83 15.73
N SER A 44 -18.04 11.26 16.22
CA SER A 44 -17.24 11.84 17.30
C SER A 44 -16.67 13.21 16.94
N GLY A 45 -16.42 13.47 15.65
CA GLY A 45 -15.77 14.68 15.15
C GLY A 45 -14.27 14.78 15.46
N GLU A 46 -13.69 13.82 16.20
CA GLU A 46 -12.30 13.88 16.66
C GLU A 46 -11.29 13.81 15.51
N ILE A 47 -11.64 13.13 14.40
CA ILE A 47 -10.79 13.02 13.21
C ILE A 47 -11.14 14.02 12.10
N ALA A 48 -12.15 14.89 12.28
CA ALA A 48 -12.74 15.66 11.19
C ALA A 48 -11.72 16.55 10.45
N ALA A 49 -10.80 17.19 11.17
CA ALA A 49 -9.77 18.03 10.57
C ALA A 49 -8.74 17.22 9.77
N GLY A 50 -8.29 16.08 10.30
CA GLY A 50 -7.36 15.17 9.62
C GLY A 50 -8.00 14.53 8.39
N LEU A 51 -9.23 14.03 8.53
CA LEU A 51 -10.02 13.46 7.44
C LEU A 51 -10.27 14.49 6.34
N GLY A 52 -10.65 15.73 6.69
CA GLY A 52 -10.85 16.79 5.70
C GLY A 52 -9.58 17.11 4.90
N ARG A 53 -8.40 17.07 5.55
CA ARG A 53 -7.11 17.21 4.87
C ARG A 53 -6.82 16.02 3.96
N TYR A 54 -7.01 14.80 4.46
CA TYR A 54 -6.81 13.58 3.69
C TYR A 54 -7.67 13.55 2.41
N LEU A 55 -8.95 13.91 2.51
CA LEU A 55 -9.82 14.03 1.32
C LEU A 55 -9.30 15.09 0.33
N ALA A 56 -8.84 16.24 0.82
CA ALA A 56 -8.25 17.27 -0.03
C ALA A 56 -6.95 16.79 -0.72
N ASP A 57 -6.14 16.01 -0.02
CA ASP A 57 -4.90 15.42 -0.54
C ASP A 57 -5.19 14.38 -1.63
N ILE A 58 -6.22 13.53 -1.45
CA ILE A 58 -6.71 12.62 -2.49
C ILE A 58 -7.15 13.40 -3.73
N SER A 59 -7.91 14.48 -3.55
CA SER A 59 -8.32 15.36 -4.65
C SER A 59 -7.14 16.05 -5.34
N ALA A 60 -6.13 16.47 -4.58
CA ALA A 60 -4.92 17.10 -5.13
C ALA A 60 -4.10 16.11 -5.98
N GLN A 61 -4.16 14.82 -5.69
CA GLN A 61 -3.55 13.76 -6.49
C GLN A 61 -4.34 13.42 -7.77
N GLY A 62 -5.54 14.00 -7.96
CA GLY A 62 -6.36 13.83 -9.16
C GLY A 62 -7.50 12.82 -9.04
N TYR A 63 -7.74 12.26 -7.85
CA TYR A 63 -8.87 11.39 -7.57
C TYR A 63 -10.10 12.18 -7.07
N SER A 64 -11.27 11.55 -7.07
CA SER A 64 -12.54 12.11 -6.59
C SER A 64 -13.01 11.32 -5.36
N PRO A 65 -12.65 11.74 -4.14
CA PRO A 65 -13.04 11.02 -2.94
C PRO A 65 -14.53 11.25 -2.62
N ILE A 66 -15.19 10.18 -2.21
CA ILE A 66 -16.60 10.15 -1.82
C ILE A 66 -16.66 9.65 -0.38
N LEU A 67 -17.11 10.51 0.54
CA LEU A 67 -17.18 10.18 1.96
C LEU A 67 -18.48 9.43 2.27
N THR A 68 -18.36 8.23 2.85
CA THR A 68 -19.48 7.41 3.34
C THR A 68 -19.29 7.09 4.81
N THR A 69 -20.31 7.37 5.64
CA THR A 69 -20.24 7.26 7.11
C THR A 69 -21.38 6.43 7.71
N GLY A 70 -21.99 5.55 6.91
CA GLY A 70 -23.22 4.82 7.27
C GLY A 70 -23.00 3.45 7.90
N PHE A 71 -21.75 2.99 8.03
CA PHE A 71 -21.43 1.63 8.44
C PHE A 71 -20.79 1.59 9.84
N THR A 72 -21.13 0.56 10.62
CA THR A 72 -20.48 0.22 11.88
C THR A 72 -19.95 -1.21 11.81
N SER A 73 -19.16 -1.64 12.80
CA SER A 73 -18.73 -3.04 12.90
C SER A 73 -19.88 -4.06 13.01
N ALA A 74 -21.10 -3.59 13.33
CA ALA A 74 -22.29 -4.42 13.43
C ALA A 74 -23.08 -4.53 12.11
N SER A 75 -22.78 -3.70 11.10
CA SER A 75 -23.37 -3.82 9.77
C SER A 75 -22.96 -5.15 9.12
N ALA A 76 -23.82 -5.70 8.26
CA ALA A 76 -23.48 -6.92 7.54
C ALA A 76 -22.36 -6.62 6.51
N PRO A 77 -21.32 -7.48 6.39
CA PRO A 77 -20.31 -7.33 5.34
C PRO A 77 -20.91 -7.30 3.93
N GLU A 78 -21.99 -8.05 3.70
CA GLU A 78 -22.74 -8.07 2.44
C GLU A 78 -23.30 -6.68 2.08
N ASP A 79 -23.82 -5.92 3.05
CA ASP A 79 -24.35 -4.57 2.80
C ASP A 79 -23.25 -3.62 2.32
N LEU A 80 -22.06 -3.71 2.92
CA LEU A 80 -20.90 -2.91 2.52
C LEU A 80 -20.37 -3.32 1.14
N ARG A 81 -20.28 -4.62 0.86
CA ARG A 81 -19.90 -5.13 -0.48
C ARG A 81 -20.92 -4.70 -1.54
N ALA A 82 -22.21 -4.79 -1.25
CA ALA A 82 -23.28 -4.35 -2.15
C ALA A 82 -23.24 -2.84 -2.42
N HIS A 83 -22.91 -2.02 -1.42
CA HIS A 83 -22.66 -0.59 -1.60
C HIS A 83 -21.51 -0.33 -2.57
N LEU A 84 -20.36 -1.00 -2.38
CA LEU A 84 -19.21 -0.87 -3.28
C LEU A 84 -19.53 -1.34 -4.71
N ALA A 85 -20.21 -2.48 -4.85
CA ALA A 85 -20.67 -2.98 -6.14
C ALA A 85 -21.62 -2.01 -6.85
N ALA A 86 -22.53 -1.36 -6.11
CA ALA A 86 -23.40 -0.34 -6.68
C ALA A 86 -22.64 0.91 -7.14
N ARG A 87 -21.60 1.33 -6.40
CA ARG A 87 -20.71 2.44 -6.81
C ARG A 87 -19.87 2.08 -8.04
N TYR A 88 -19.33 0.87 -8.08
CA TYR A 88 -18.56 0.37 -9.23
C TYR A 88 -19.39 0.30 -10.51
N ASN A 89 -20.64 -0.18 -10.42
CA ASN A 89 -21.55 -0.28 -11.56
C ASN A 89 -22.19 1.05 -11.98
N ALA A 90 -21.97 2.14 -11.24
CA ALA A 90 -22.45 3.46 -11.63
C ALA A 90 -21.67 3.97 -12.86
N PRO A 91 -22.23 4.89 -13.67
CA PRO A 91 -21.58 5.35 -14.91
C PRO A 91 -20.20 5.99 -14.73
N ASP A 92 -19.95 6.54 -13.54
CA ASP A 92 -18.69 7.15 -13.11
C ASP A 92 -17.68 6.13 -12.57
N GLY A 93 -18.12 4.90 -12.31
CA GLY A 93 -17.31 3.79 -11.81
C GLY A 93 -16.73 4.02 -10.41
N LEU A 94 -15.89 3.08 -9.98
CA LEU A 94 -15.11 3.16 -8.74
C LEU A 94 -13.70 2.62 -9.01
N ALA A 95 -12.67 3.37 -8.59
CA ALA A 95 -11.28 2.94 -8.71
C ALA A 95 -10.86 2.06 -7.52
N GLY A 96 -11.36 2.41 -6.34
CA GLY A 96 -10.89 1.87 -5.08
C GLY A 96 -11.66 2.36 -3.88
N ALA A 97 -11.33 1.78 -2.73
CA ALA A 97 -11.87 2.19 -1.45
C ALA A 97 -10.78 2.34 -0.38
N VAL A 98 -11.05 3.21 0.59
CA VAL A 98 -10.28 3.33 1.83
C VAL A 98 -11.23 3.13 2.99
N PHE A 99 -10.95 2.13 3.82
CA PHE A 99 -11.74 1.80 5.00
C PHE A 99 -11.07 2.38 6.24
N ILE A 100 -11.80 3.22 6.99
CA ILE A 100 -11.28 3.95 8.15
C ILE A 100 -12.08 3.58 9.40
N GLY A 101 -11.41 3.02 10.40
CA GLY A 101 -12.00 2.61 11.67
C GLY A 101 -12.48 1.16 11.70
N HIS A 102 -13.28 0.82 12.72
CA HIS A 102 -13.80 -0.53 12.94
C HIS A 102 -15.03 -0.83 12.07
N LEU A 103 -14.79 -1.11 10.80
CA LEU A 103 -15.83 -1.44 9.80
C LEU A 103 -16.15 -2.96 9.77
N PRO A 104 -17.25 -3.37 9.10
CA PRO A 104 -17.59 -4.78 8.90
C PRO A 104 -16.41 -5.60 8.36
N VAL A 105 -16.29 -6.82 8.86
CA VAL A 105 -15.23 -7.76 8.46
C VAL A 105 -15.89 -9.01 7.89
N GLN A 106 -15.52 -9.37 6.65
CA GLN A 106 -15.86 -10.69 6.13
C GLN A 106 -14.80 -11.70 6.57
N THR A 107 -15.24 -12.74 7.28
CA THR A 107 -14.42 -13.93 7.55
C THR A 107 -14.76 -15.01 6.53
N VAL A 108 -13.75 -15.61 5.91
CA VAL A 108 -13.90 -16.72 4.97
C VAL A 108 -13.06 -17.90 5.42
N TYR A 109 -13.43 -19.10 4.98
CA TYR A 109 -12.59 -20.28 5.07
C TYR A 109 -11.85 -20.50 3.75
N THR A 110 -10.54 -20.67 3.84
CA THR A 110 -9.71 -21.09 2.70
C THR A 110 -9.17 -22.49 2.98
N ALA A 111 -9.29 -23.39 1.99
CA ALA A 111 -8.84 -24.77 2.10
C ALA A 111 -7.30 -24.87 2.12
N ALA A 112 -6.79 -26.03 2.54
CA ALA A 112 -5.35 -26.31 2.49
C ALA A 112 -4.84 -26.42 1.04
N GLY A 113 -3.64 -25.93 0.78
CA GLY A 113 -3.03 -25.93 -0.54
C GLY A 113 -1.58 -25.47 -0.49
N GLY A 114 -0.71 -26.03 -1.34
CA GLY A 114 0.68 -25.56 -1.48
C GLY A 114 1.51 -25.52 -0.19
N GLY A 115 1.28 -26.45 0.75
CA GLY A 115 1.95 -26.48 2.06
C GLY A 115 1.31 -25.62 3.15
N ILE A 116 0.24 -24.89 2.84
CA ILE A 116 -0.54 -24.11 3.80
C ILE A 116 -1.75 -24.91 4.29
N SER A 117 -2.03 -24.84 5.59
CA SER A 117 -3.21 -25.46 6.20
C SER A 117 -4.47 -24.64 5.96
N GLY A 118 -5.62 -25.31 5.92
CA GLY A 118 -6.92 -24.63 5.81
C GLY A 118 -7.25 -23.87 7.10
N GLU A 119 -7.77 -22.65 6.97
CA GLU A 119 -8.07 -21.78 8.11
C GLU A 119 -9.18 -20.76 7.79
N PHE A 120 -9.81 -20.25 8.85
CA PHE A 120 -10.65 -19.06 8.78
C PHE A 120 -9.81 -17.80 8.93
N HIS A 121 -10.10 -16.77 8.14
CA HIS A 121 -9.41 -15.49 8.22
C HIS A 121 -10.27 -14.35 7.71
N PRO A 122 -10.00 -13.10 8.14
CA PRO A 122 -10.58 -11.93 7.50
C PRO A 122 -10.06 -11.80 6.05
N CYS A 123 -10.92 -11.38 5.14
CA CYS A 123 -10.64 -11.39 3.70
C CYS A 123 -11.04 -10.07 3.04
N ASP A 124 -10.05 -9.30 2.59
CA ASP A 124 -10.27 -8.05 1.87
C ASP A 124 -10.65 -8.27 0.42
N LEU A 125 -10.24 -9.41 -0.17
CA LEU A 125 -10.65 -9.80 -1.52
C LEU A 125 -12.18 -9.81 -1.65
N TYR A 126 -12.91 -10.19 -0.60
CA TYR A 126 -14.39 -10.15 -0.58
C TYR A 126 -14.96 -8.74 -0.86
N PHE A 127 -14.28 -7.69 -0.41
CA PHE A 127 -14.76 -6.31 -0.61
C PHE A 127 -14.26 -5.68 -1.91
N THR A 128 -13.31 -6.32 -2.60
CA THR A 128 -12.71 -5.80 -3.83
C THR A 128 -13.14 -6.57 -5.07
N ASP A 129 -13.41 -7.86 -4.93
CA ASP A 129 -14.18 -8.66 -5.88
C ASP A 129 -15.65 -8.31 -5.68
N LEU A 130 -16.25 -7.66 -6.66
CA LEU A 130 -17.59 -7.10 -6.66
C LEU A 130 -18.56 -7.86 -7.58
N ASP A 131 -18.05 -8.70 -8.49
CA ASP A 131 -18.86 -9.49 -9.42
C ASP A 131 -18.76 -11.02 -9.26
N GLY A 132 -17.87 -11.48 -8.39
CA GLY A 132 -17.70 -12.85 -7.95
C GLY A 132 -18.72 -13.31 -6.90
N SER A 133 -18.85 -14.63 -6.76
CA SER A 133 -19.82 -15.28 -5.88
C SER A 133 -19.14 -15.92 -4.68
N TRP A 134 -19.55 -15.48 -3.49
CA TRP A 134 -19.05 -15.96 -2.20
C TRP A 134 -20.18 -16.64 -1.45
N THR A 135 -20.07 -17.95 -1.27
CA THR A 135 -21.13 -18.77 -0.68
C THR A 135 -20.59 -19.75 0.35
N SER A 136 -21.47 -20.22 1.24
CA SER A 136 -21.17 -21.34 2.12
C SER A 136 -21.68 -22.64 1.50
N SER A 137 -20.81 -23.66 1.45
CA SER A 137 -21.16 -25.04 1.12
C SER A 137 -21.86 -25.76 2.28
N GLY A 138 -21.84 -25.17 3.48
CA GLY A 138 -22.30 -25.77 4.73
C GLY A 138 -21.25 -26.64 5.44
N ALA A 139 -20.11 -26.93 4.81
CA ALA A 139 -19.04 -27.73 5.42
C ALA A 139 -18.36 -27.00 6.59
N HIS A 140 -18.30 -25.67 6.51
CA HIS A 140 -17.62 -24.80 7.47
C HIS A 140 -18.57 -23.85 8.21
N GLY A 141 -19.84 -24.26 8.36
CA GLY A 141 -20.88 -23.44 8.98
C GLY A 141 -21.51 -22.45 7.99
N VAL A 142 -21.87 -21.24 8.45
CA VAL A 142 -22.53 -20.23 7.61
C VAL A 142 -21.58 -19.29 6.89
N LEU A 143 -20.28 -19.35 7.23
CA LEU A 143 -19.28 -18.49 6.63
C LEU A 143 -18.92 -18.97 5.22
N PRO A 144 -18.57 -18.06 4.29
CA PRO A 144 -18.15 -18.44 2.95
C PRO A 144 -16.93 -19.35 2.98
N ASP A 145 -17.02 -20.47 2.28
CA ASP A 145 -15.93 -21.43 2.03
C ASP A 145 -15.81 -21.77 0.54
N THR A 146 -16.65 -21.15 -0.29
CA THR A 146 -16.73 -21.33 -1.72
C THR A 146 -16.70 -19.97 -2.40
N HIS A 147 -15.70 -19.77 -3.27
CA HIS A 147 -15.55 -18.59 -4.11
C HIS A 147 -15.47 -19.01 -5.59
N THR A 148 -16.42 -18.53 -6.39
CA THR A 148 -16.50 -18.75 -7.84
C THR A 148 -16.73 -17.44 -8.58
N ALA A 149 -16.54 -17.46 -9.89
CA ALA A 149 -16.59 -16.29 -10.78
C ALA A 149 -17.92 -15.50 -10.78
N GLY A 150 -19.01 -16.04 -10.21
CA GLY A 150 -20.30 -15.32 -10.19
C GLY A 150 -20.76 -14.87 -11.57
N SER A 151 -20.87 -13.55 -11.76
CA SER A 151 -21.18 -12.92 -13.05
C SER A 151 -19.94 -12.42 -13.82
N GLY A 152 -18.77 -12.37 -13.19
CA GLY A 152 -17.51 -11.97 -13.80
C GLY A 152 -16.41 -12.97 -13.51
N ASP A 153 -15.52 -12.65 -12.59
CA ASP A 153 -14.36 -13.50 -12.24
C ASP A 153 -14.11 -13.61 -10.72
N VAL A 154 -12.95 -14.12 -10.31
CA VAL A 154 -12.60 -14.30 -8.88
C VAL A 154 -11.55 -13.30 -8.39
N GLY A 155 -11.13 -12.40 -9.26
CA GLY A 155 -10.21 -11.32 -8.99
C GLY A 155 -10.92 -10.06 -8.46
N PRO A 156 -10.14 -9.05 -8.06
CA PRO A 156 -10.68 -7.77 -7.61
C PRO A 156 -10.95 -6.79 -8.77
N GLU A 157 -12.10 -6.10 -8.71
CA GLU A 157 -12.42 -4.98 -9.61
C GLU A 157 -11.81 -3.65 -9.13
N ILE A 158 -11.62 -3.50 -7.82
CA ILE A 158 -11.14 -2.26 -7.18
C ILE A 158 -10.01 -2.55 -6.20
N TRP A 159 -9.13 -1.57 -5.92
CA TRP A 159 -8.18 -1.71 -4.80
C TRP A 159 -8.82 -1.32 -3.47
N LEU A 160 -8.23 -1.78 -2.36
CA LEU A 160 -8.64 -1.44 -1.00
C LEU A 160 -7.43 -1.17 -0.11
N GLY A 161 -7.53 -0.16 0.75
CA GLY A 161 -6.61 0.03 1.88
C GLY A 161 -7.36 0.27 3.19
N ARG A 162 -6.70 -0.08 4.31
CA ARG A 162 -7.29 -0.03 5.66
C ARG A 162 -6.53 0.90 6.61
N LEU A 163 -7.27 1.83 7.21
CA LEU A 163 -6.86 2.65 8.35
C LEU A 163 -7.58 2.16 9.61
N THR A 164 -7.20 0.98 10.09
CA THR A 164 -7.83 0.29 11.23
C THR A 164 -6.97 0.44 12.48
N THR A 165 -7.37 1.27 13.46
CA THR A 165 -6.54 1.50 14.66
C THR A 165 -7.24 1.19 15.99
N TRP A 166 -8.52 0.82 15.99
CA TRP A 166 -9.31 0.50 17.18
C TRP A 166 -8.63 -0.52 18.11
N ASN A 167 -7.92 -1.49 17.54
CA ASN A 167 -7.28 -2.61 18.23
C ASN A 167 -5.78 -2.40 18.50
N LEU A 168 -5.23 -1.22 18.22
CA LEU A 168 -3.83 -0.87 18.51
C LEU A 168 -3.67 -0.14 19.85
N THR A 169 -4.75 0.44 20.37
CA THR A 169 -4.73 1.29 21.58
C THR A 169 -4.17 0.60 22.83
N LEU A 170 -4.19 -0.74 22.91
CA LEU A 170 -3.59 -1.49 24.01
C LEU A 170 -2.07 -1.31 24.14
N LEU A 171 -1.36 -1.08 23.03
CA LEU A 171 0.09 -0.85 23.03
C LEU A 171 0.45 0.64 23.19
N HIS A 172 -0.55 1.51 23.15
CA HIS A 172 -0.41 2.96 23.13
C HIS A 172 -1.19 3.60 24.29
N PRO A 173 -0.76 3.41 25.55
CA PRO A 173 -1.51 3.88 26.72
C PRO A 173 -1.74 5.39 26.68
N GLY A 174 -3.00 5.80 26.87
CA GLY A 174 -3.41 7.21 26.80
C GLY A 174 -3.72 7.72 25.39
N ARG A 175 -3.60 6.87 24.36
CA ARG A 175 -4.01 7.17 22.99
C ARG A 175 -5.40 6.61 22.71
N THR A 176 -6.18 7.35 21.94
CA THR A 176 -7.45 6.90 21.35
C THR A 176 -7.24 6.47 19.90
N GLU A 177 -8.17 5.69 19.35
CA GLU A 177 -8.24 5.38 17.92
C GLU A 177 -8.15 6.66 17.07
N ALA A 178 -8.99 7.66 17.38
CA ALA A 178 -8.99 8.94 16.71
C ALA A 178 -7.61 9.65 16.76
N SER A 179 -6.90 9.56 17.89
CA SER A 179 -5.57 10.16 18.01
C SER A 179 -4.51 9.46 17.16
N LEU A 180 -4.61 8.14 16.96
CA LEU A 180 -3.68 7.41 16.09
C LEU A 180 -3.95 7.74 14.61
N LEU A 181 -5.24 7.84 14.24
CA LEU A 181 -5.63 8.28 12.90
C LEU A 181 -5.25 9.73 12.61
N ALA A 182 -5.37 10.62 13.60
CA ALA A 182 -4.96 12.02 13.44
C ALA A 182 -3.45 12.13 13.14
N ASP A 183 -2.61 11.39 13.86
CA ASP A 183 -1.17 11.32 13.58
C ASP A 183 -0.89 10.72 12.20
N TYR A 184 -1.62 9.66 11.82
CA TYR A 184 -1.50 9.07 10.50
C TYR A 184 -1.85 10.05 9.38
N PHE A 185 -2.94 10.81 9.49
CA PHE A 185 -3.32 11.82 8.50
C PHE A 185 -2.28 12.93 8.39
N ALA A 186 -1.67 13.35 9.50
CA ALA A 186 -0.59 14.32 9.48
C ALA A 186 0.63 13.75 8.75
N LYS A 187 1.05 12.53 9.09
CA LYS A 187 2.18 11.83 8.46
C LYS A 187 1.97 11.60 6.96
N ASN A 188 0.76 11.20 6.57
CA ASN A 188 0.37 11.02 5.17
C ASN A 188 0.44 12.34 4.38
N HIS A 189 -0.07 13.43 4.96
CA HIS A 189 0.03 14.75 4.35
C HIS A 189 1.48 15.23 4.23
N ASP A 190 2.28 15.04 5.28
CA ASP A 190 3.70 15.43 5.27
C ASP A 190 4.45 14.68 4.18
N TYR A 191 4.13 13.40 3.96
CA TYR A 191 4.70 12.63 2.85
C TYR A 191 4.29 13.20 1.49
N ARG A 192 2.97 13.41 1.27
CA ARG A 192 2.43 13.93 0.00
C ARG A 192 2.92 15.32 -0.36
N THR A 193 3.34 16.11 0.63
CA THR A 193 3.89 17.47 0.45
C THR A 193 5.41 17.50 0.47
N GLY A 194 6.07 16.36 0.63
CA GLY A 194 7.53 16.24 0.69
C GLY A 194 8.16 16.71 2.01
N ALA A 195 7.37 17.02 3.03
CA ALA A 195 7.85 17.34 4.37
C ALA A 195 8.37 16.10 5.13
N LEU A 196 7.82 14.92 4.81
CA LEU A 196 8.36 13.62 5.21
C LEU A 196 9.01 12.95 3.99
N ALA A 197 10.32 12.70 4.08
CA ALA A 197 11.09 12.03 3.05
C ALA A 197 12.20 11.20 3.70
N THR A 198 12.50 10.04 3.11
CA THR A 198 13.65 9.20 3.48
C THR A 198 14.64 9.10 2.32
N PRO A 199 15.86 8.58 2.55
CA PRO A 199 16.69 8.10 1.46
C PRO A 199 15.92 7.03 0.68
N ARG A 200 16.02 7.09 -0.66
CA ARG A 200 15.36 6.17 -1.59
C ARG A 200 16.04 4.80 -1.64
N THR A 201 16.33 4.23 -0.48
CA THR A 201 17.01 2.95 -0.30
C THR A 201 16.05 1.90 0.25
N GLY A 202 16.28 0.65 -0.14
CA GLY A 202 15.48 -0.49 0.28
C GLY A 202 16.23 -1.39 1.26
N LEU A 203 15.49 -2.09 2.11
CA LEU A 203 15.98 -3.21 2.89
C LEU A 203 15.23 -4.47 2.46
N ALA A 204 15.91 -5.42 1.84
CA ALA A 204 15.40 -6.78 1.67
C ALA A 204 15.97 -7.64 2.81
N TYR A 205 15.15 -7.97 3.80
CA TYR A 205 15.54 -8.76 4.96
C TYR A 205 14.90 -10.14 4.86
N THR A 206 15.70 -11.14 4.51
CA THR A 206 15.21 -12.49 4.17
C THR A 206 15.77 -13.52 5.13
N ASP A 207 14.92 -14.01 6.03
CA ASP A 207 15.23 -15.13 6.92
C ASP A 207 15.46 -16.43 6.12
N ASP A 208 16.17 -17.39 6.70
CA ASP A 208 16.90 -18.46 6.01
C ASP A 208 16.06 -19.40 5.13
N ASP A 209 14.76 -19.47 5.39
CA ASP A 209 13.83 -20.36 4.71
C ASP A 209 13.40 -19.86 3.31
N TRP A 210 13.80 -18.64 2.93
CA TRP A 210 13.23 -17.92 1.79
C TRP A 210 14.27 -17.53 0.73
N ASP A 211 13.82 -17.45 -0.53
CA ASP A 211 14.65 -17.00 -1.65
C ASP A 211 14.93 -15.49 -1.56
N HIS A 212 16.13 -15.14 -1.07
CA HIS A 212 16.57 -13.75 -0.93
C HIS A 212 16.84 -13.07 -2.28
N THR A 213 17.34 -13.82 -3.27
CA THR A 213 17.77 -13.25 -4.55
C THR A 213 16.55 -12.71 -5.32
N ALA A 214 15.49 -13.51 -5.44
CA ALA A 214 14.26 -13.07 -6.12
C ALA A 214 13.60 -11.89 -5.41
N ARG A 215 13.61 -11.89 -4.06
CA ARG A 215 13.01 -10.85 -3.22
C ARG A 215 13.74 -9.52 -3.32
N ALA A 216 15.06 -9.52 -3.20
CA ALA A 216 15.88 -8.32 -3.35
C ALA A 216 15.76 -7.75 -4.78
N ALA A 217 15.74 -8.62 -5.81
CA ALA A 217 15.53 -8.21 -7.19
C ALA A 217 14.15 -7.59 -7.43
N ALA A 218 13.08 -8.17 -6.87
CA ALA A 218 11.74 -7.62 -6.98
C ALA A 218 11.63 -6.26 -6.27
N LEU A 219 12.16 -6.14 -5.05
CA LEU A 219 12.18 -4.86 -4.32
C LEU A 219 12.92 -3.76 -5.09
N ALA A 220 14.03 -4.10 -5.74
CA ALA A 220 14.82 -3.17 -6.55
C ALA A 220 14.05 -2.58 -7.75
N LEU A 221 12.90 -3.15 -8.12
CA LEU A 221 12.03 -2.54 -9.13
C LEU A 221 11.37 -1.26 -8.61
N ALA A 222 11.03 -1.17 -7.32
CA ALA A 222 10.31 -0.04 -6.73
C ALA A 222 11.21 1.02 -6.09
N VAL A 223 12.48 0.67 -5.82
CA VAL A 223 13.46 1.51 -5.12
C VAL A 223 14.43 2.13 -6.12
N GLU A 224 14.56 3.46 -6.13
CA GLU A 224 15.51 4.14 -7.04
C GLU A 224 16.97 3.96 -6.64
N GLY A 225 17.25 3.91 -5.34
CA GLY A 225 18.59 3.75 -4.78
C GLY A 225 18.99 2.31 -4.52
N ALA A 226 19.97 2.12 -3.63
CA ALA A 226 20.47 0.79 -3.30
C ALA A 226 19.45 -0.02 -2.48
N VAL A 227 19.39 -1.33 -2.75
CA VAL A 227 18.73 -2.31 -1.89
C VAL A 227 19.79 -3.01 -1.05
N ASN A 228 19.67 -2.89 0.26
CA ASN A 228 20.46 -3.66 1.22
C ASN A 228 19.84 -5.06 1.33
N ASP A 229 20.48 -6.06 0.72
CA ASP A 229 20.09 -7.47 0.81
C ASP A 229 20.74 -8.12 2.04
N VAL A 230 19.91 -8.51 3.02
CA VAL A 230 20.33 -9.15 4.27
C VAL A 230 19.77 -10.55 4.31
N TRP A 231 20.67 -11.53 4.38
CA TRP A 231 20.39 -12.96 4.41
C TRP A 231 21.57 -13.68 5.08
N ASN A 232 21.38 -14.92 5.53
CA ASN A 232 22.47 -15.72 6.11
C ASN A 232 23.39 -16.30 5.03
N ASP A 233 24.44 -15.55 4.67
CA ASP A 233 25.49 -16.01 3.75
C ASP A 233 26.27 -17.20 4.38
N PRO A 234 26.29 -18.39 3.74
CA PRO A 234 27.09 -19.53 4.21
C PRO A 234 28.59 -19.24 4.32
N ALA A 235 29.09 -18.19 3.67
CA ALA A 235 30.47 -17.72 3.79
C ALA A 235 30.72 -16.87 5.05
N THR A 236 29.67 -16.35 5.70
CA THR A 236 29.75 -15.58 6.94
C THR A 236 29.51 -16.49 8.15
N PRO A 237 30.41 -16.55 9.14
CA PRO A 237 30.23 -17.44 10.30
C PRO A 237 29.10 -17.03 11.26
N GLN A 238 28.57 -15.82 11.13
CA GLN A 238 27.55 -15.26 12.01
C GLN A 238 26.19 -15.27 11.33
N ASP A 239 25.16 -15.59 12.12
CA ASP A 239 23.76 -15.40 11.78
C ASP A 239 23.47 -13.89 11.67
N GLU A 240 23.17 -13.45 10.44
CA GLU A 240 22.83 -12.08 10.09
C GLU A 240 21.33 -11.80 10.27
N THR A 241 20.48 -12.80 10.05
CA THR A 241 19.01 -12.72 10.09
C THR A 241 18.45 -12.83 11.52
N THR A 242 19.05 -12.10 12.46
CA THR A 242 18.64 -12.13 13.88
C THR A 242 17.66 -11.02 14.25
N ALA A 243 16.84 -11.25 15.28
CA ALA A 243 15.95 -10.21 15.82
C ALA A 243 16.74 -9.00 16.34
N ALA A 244 17.96 -9.21 16.84
CA ALA A 244 18.84 -8.13 17.25
C ALA A 244 19.29 -7.28 16.06
N ASN A 245 19.67 -7.91 14.93
CA ASN A 245 20.07 -7.19 13.72
C ASN A 245 18.91 -6.40 13.13
N TYR A 246 17.75 -7.03 12.93
CA TYR A 246 16.58 -6.36 12.37
C TYR A 246 16.16 -5.14 13.21
N LYS A 247 16.04 -5.29 14.53
CA LYS A 247 15.73 -4.17 15.44
C LYS A 247 16.78 -3.08 15.38
N TRP A 248 18.06 -3.44 15.33
CA TRP A 248 19.15 -2.46 15.22
C TRP A 248 19.03 -1.65 13.93
N ARG A 249 18.77 -2.28 12.79
CA ARG A 249 18.57 -1.60 11.51
C ARG A 249 17.36 -0.67 11.56
N LEU A 250 16.21 -1.14 12.05
CA LEU A 250 15.02 -0.30 12.16
C LEU A 250 15.22 0.93 13.07
N ALA A 251 16.05 0.82 14.11
CA ALA A 251 16.35 1.94 15.02
C ALA A 251 17.48 2.87 14.56
N ASN A 252 18.37 2.43 13.65
CA ASN A 252 19.60 3.17 13.30
C ASN A 252 19.72 3.50 11.82
N GLU A 253 18.90 2.90 10.96
CA GLU A 253 18.87 3.13 9.52
C GLU A 253 17.51 3.72 9.11
N THR A 254 17.46 4.21 7.88
CA THR A 254 16.28 4.86 7.31
C THR A 254 16.06 4.32 5.92
N TYR A 255 14.83 3.92 5.60
CA TYR A 255 14.51 3.29 4.32
C TYR A 255 13.27 3.91 3.68
N GLU A 256 13.23 3.89 2.36
CA GLU A 256 11.97 4.09 1.65
C GLU A 256 11.14 2.81 1.71
N HIS A 257 11.76 1.65 1.50
CA HIS A 257 11.07 0.36 1.53
C HIS A 257 11.76 -0.67 2.42
N VAL A 258 10.96 -1.49 3.10
CA VAL A 258 11.40 -2.70 3.79
C VAL A 258 10.60 -3.88 3.25
N LEU A 259 11.27 -4.87 2.67
CA LEU A 259 10.71 -6.19 2.37
C LEU A 259 11.20 -7.16 3.43
N LEU A 260 10.33 -7.56 4.35
CA LEU A 260 10.63 -8.57 5.36
C LEU A 260 10.06 -9.92 4.91
N SER A 261 10.90 -10.95 4.91
CA SER A 261 10.49 -12.34 4.70
C SER A 261 10.90 -13.19 5.89
N ALA A 262 9.91 -13.58 6.70
CA ALA A 262 10.13 -14.30 7.95
C ALA A 262 8.88 -15.09 8.34
N HIS A 263 9.05 -16.12 9.16
CA HIS A 263 7.91 -16.72 9.85
C HIS A 263 7.28 -15.69 10.80
N SER A 264 5.96 -15.70 10.97
CA SER A 264 5.28 -14.66 11.75
C SER A 264 3.94 -15.10 12.31
N SER A 265 3.45 -14.30 13.24
CA SER A 265 2.09 -14.27 13.74
C SER A 265 1.49 -12.87 13.52
N SER A 266 0.27 -12.65 14.01
CA SER A 266 -0.31 -11.30 14.03
C SER A 266 0.49 -10.31 14.89
N GLN A 267 1.28 -10.76 15.85
CA GLN A 267 1.92 -9.88 16.84
C GLN A 267 3.45 -9.93 16.82
N SER A 268 4.05 -10.80 16.02
CA SER A 268 5.50 -10.97 16.00
C SER A 268 6.04 -11.58 14.71
N HIS A 269 7.28 -11.23 14.42
CA HIS A 269 8.13 -11.94 13.47
C HIS A 269 9.07 -12.88 14.25
N SER A 270 9.17 -14.11 13.75
CA SER A 270 10.08 -15.14 14.22
C SER A 270 11.28 -15.18 13.30
N MET A 271 12.46 -15.14 13.89
CA MET A 271 13.75 -15.29 13.23
C MET A 271 14.69 -15.86 14.29
N SER A 272 16.01 -15.65 14.20
CA SER A 272 16.90 -15.92 15.34
C SER A 272 16.61 -14.91 16.47
N GLY A 273 15.63 -15.25 17.31
CA GLY A 273 14.94 -14.35 18.25
C GLY A 273 13.53 -13.96 17.77
N SER A 274 12.92 -12.94 18.39
CA SER A 274 11.63 -12.43 17.94
C SER A 274 11.57 -10.91 17.98
N VAL A 275 10.86 -10.36 17.01
CA VAL A 275 10.52 -8.94 16.89
C VAL A 275 9.02 -8.83 17.07
N THR A 276 8.58 -8.22 18.16
CA THR A 276 7.16 -8.08 18.49
C THR A 276 6.63 -6.70 18.12
N ASN A 277 5.31 -6.60 18.03
CA ASN A 277 4.59 -5.32 17.98
C ASN A 277 5.06 -4.31 19.06
N SER A 278 5.34 -4.78 20.28
CA SER A 278 5.85 -3.94 21.38
C SER A 278 7.29 -3.48 21.18
N ASP A 279 8.13 -4.23 20.46
CA ASP A 279 9.45 -3.75 20.07
C ASP A 279 9.31 -2.58 19.10
N LEU A 280 8.45 -2.70 18.07
CA LEU A 280 8.25 -1.64 17.07
C LEU A 280 7.77 -0.33 17.70
N ALA A 281 6.86 -0.40 18.66
CA ALA A 281 6.39 0.76 19.41
C ALA A 281 7.53 1.51 20.15
N ALA A 282 8.61 0.81 20.51
CA ALA A 282 9.78 1.40 21.17
C ALA A 282 10.89 1.86 20.21
N LEU A 283 10.96 1.28 19.00
CA LEU A 283 12.05 1.52 18.04
C LEU A 283 11.85 2.78 17.18
N ASP A 284 10.60 3.23 17.02
CA ASP A 284 10.24 4.36 16.16
C ASP A 284 10.81 4.24 14.72
N PRO A 285 10.48 3.18 13.97
CA PRO A 285 11.16 2.88 12.70
C PRO A 285 11.04 4.01 11.67
N GLN A 286 12.17 4.43 11.12
CA GLN A 286 12.23 5.46 10.08
C GLN A 286 12.19 4.83 8.69
N ALA A 287 11.15 4.03 8.41
CA ALA A 287 10.88 3.47 7.10
C ALA A 287 9.44 3.70 6.67
N LEU A 288 9.25 4.04 5.38
CA LEU A 288 7.96 4.51 4.85
C LEU A 288 7.04 3.37 4.44
N PHE A 289 7.56 2.38 3.73
CA PHE A 289 6.74 1.34 3.10
C PHE A 289 7.23 -0.05 3.45
N TYR A 290 6.30 -0.95 3.75
CA TYR A 290 6.60 -2.30 4.18
C TYR A 290 5.89 -3.31 3.28
N HIS A 291 6.63 -4.29 2.78
CA HIS A 291 6.07 -5.51 2.23
C HIS A 291 6.44 -6.65 3.17
N LEU A 292 5.44 -7.30 3.75
CA LEU A 292 5.56 -8.28 4.81
C LEU A 292 5.20 -9.65 4.25
N PHE A 293 6.20 -10.39 3.74
CA PHE A 293 6.07 -11.82 3.50
C PHE A 293 6.17 -12.54 4.84
N ALA A 294 5.10 -12.41 5.62
CA ALA A 294 5.08 -12.68 7.05
C ALA A 294 3.67 -13.12 7.47
N CYS A 295 3.50 -14.42 7.70
CA CYS A 295 2.20 -15.04 8.01
C CYS A 295 1.41 -14.27 9.07
N SER A 296 0.15 -13.95 8.77
CA SER A 296 -0.81 -13.24 9.64
C SER A 296 -0.39 -11.84 10.11
N ALA A 297 0.73 -11.28 9.65
CA ALA A 297 1.23 -9.98 10.13
C ALA A 297 0.24 -8.83 9.90
N ALA A 298 -0.60 -8.93 8.86
CA ALA A 298 -1.65 -7.97 8.53
C ALA A 298 -3.04 -8.42 8.99
N ARG A 299 -3.14 -9.32 9.98
CA ARG A 299 -4.43 -9.77 10.54
C ARG A 299 -5.05 -8.65 11.38
N TYR A 300 -5.64 -7.68 10.70
CA TYR A 300 -6.18 -6.42 11.23
C TYR A 300 -7.37 -6.59 12.20
N THR A 301 -7.84 -7.82 12.45
CA THR A 301 -8.84 -8.14 13.47
C THR A 301 -8.23 -8.45 14.84
N GLU A 302 -6.91 -8.70 14.90
CA GLU A 302 -6.21 -9.05 16.14
C GLU A 302 -5.69 -7.80 16.87
N PHE A 303 -5.72 -7.82 18.19
CA PHE A 303 -5.14 -6.74 19.00
C PHE A 303 -3.64 -6.61 18.79
N GLY A 304 -3.17 -5.39 18.58
CA GLY A 304 -1.76 -5.08 18.35
C GLY A 304 -1.19 -5.74 17.09
N TYR A 305 -1.98 -5.88 16.03
CA TYR A 305 -1.48 -6.52 14.81
C TYR A 305 -0.27 -5.76 14.24
N ILE A 306 0.81 -6.49 13.93
CA ILE A 306 2.15 -5.92 13.76
C ILE A 306 2.28 -5.03 12.52
N ALA A 307 1.55 -5.33 11.44
CA ALA A 307 1.46 -4.43 10.28
C ALA A 307 0.88 -3.06 10.65
N GLY A 308 -0.06 -3.03 11.60
CA GLY A 308 -0.64 -1.79 12.14
C GLY A 308 0.39 -0.99 12.93
N GLU A 309 1.25 -1.64 13.71
CA GLU A 309 2.32 -0.96 14.44
C GLU A 309 3.36 -0.31 13.51
N TYR A 310 3.72 -0.96 12.39
CA TYR A 310 4.59 -0.33 11.39
C TYR A 310 3.99 0.96 10.81
N VAL A 311 2.68 1.00 10.59
CA VAL A 311 1.99 2.09 9.87
C VAL A 311 1.46 3.18 10.81
N PHE A 312 0.88 2.82 11.94
CA PHE A 312 0.18 3.75 12.85
C PHE A 312 0.95 4.04 14.13
N GLY A 313 2.06 3.33 14.38
CA GLY A 313 3.01 3.67 15.44
C GLY A 313 3.69 5.02 15.20
N ALA A 314 4.56 5.40 16.14
CA ALA A 314 5.26 6.70 16.12
C ALA A 314 6.16 6.91 14.88
N GLY A 315 6.59 5.81 14.25
CA GLY A 315 7.52 5.81 13.11
C GLY A 315 6.97 6.43 11.84
N ALA A 316 7.82 6.41 10.81
CA ALA A 316 7.54 7.05 9.52
C ALA A 316 6.62 6.23 8.59
N GLY A 317 6.15 5.04 9.02
CA GLY A 317 5.43 4.12 8.14
C GLY A 317 4.11 4.67 7.61
N LEU A 318 3.80 4.35 6.36
CA LEU A 318 2.67 4.88 5.60
C LEU A 318 1.81 3.77 4.99
N VAL A 319 2.45 2.71 4.50
CA VAL A 319 1.78 1.53 3.92
C VAL A 319 2.51 0.27 4.36
N ALA A 320 1.75 -0.75 4.74
CA ALA A 320 2.21 -2.12 4.89
C ALA A 320 1.30 -3.07 4.11
N VAL A 321 1.89 -3.85 3.20
CA VAL A 321 1.21 -4.95 2.51
C VAL A 321 1.63 -6.27 3.14
N GLY A 322 0.67 -7.12 3.49
CA GLY A 322 0.96 -8.41 4.08
C GLY A 322 -0.28 -9.29 4.22
N PRO A 323 -0.11 -10.55 4.65
CA PRO A 323 -1.22 -11.49 4.77
C PRO A 323 -1.91 -11.38 6.13
N ALA A 324 -3.24 -11.45 6.14
CA ALA A 324 -4.08 -11.59 7.31
C ALA A 324 -4.27 -13.06 7.76
N LYS A 325 -3.58 -13.99 7.10
CA LYS A 325 -3.57 -15.43 7.36
C LYS A 325 -2.17 -16.01 7.12
N THR A 326 -2.01 -17.32 7.28
CA THR A 326 -0.79 -18.03 6.85
C THR A 326 -0.64 -17.96 5.33
N GLY A 327 0.52 -17.53 4.82
CA GLY A 327 0.74 -17.35 3.38
C GLY A 327 1.46 -16.04 3.09
N GLY A 328 1.26 -15.49 1.89
CA GLY A 328 1.91 -14.28 1.42
C GLY A 328 2.12 -14.29 -0.10
N MET A 329 2.50 -13.15 -0.65
CA MET A 329 2.87 -12.98 -2.05
C MET A 329 4.16 -13.75 -2.36
N MET A 330 4.10 -14.79 -3.18
CA MET A 330 5.28 -15.63 -3.47
C MET A 330 6.32 -14.87 -4.32
N SER A 331 7.59 -15.21 -4.17
CA SER A 331 8.71 -14.47 -4.77
C SER A 331 8.70 -14.45 -6.29
N ASP A 332 8.13 -15.47 -6.93
CA ASP A 332 7.93 -15.56 -8.38
C ASP A 332 6.79 -14.66 -8.91
N THR A 333 6.05 -14.00 -8.02
CA THR A 333 4.96 -13.08 -8.37
C THR A 333 5.17 -11.65 -7.90
N MET A 334 6.19 -11.40 -7.07
CA MET A 334 6.40 -10.10 -6.42
C MET A 334 6.73 -8.97 -7.40
N ASP A 335 7.31 -9.27 -8.56
CA ASP A 335 7.61 -8.30 -9.60
C ASP A 335 6.35 -7.66 -10.19
N HIS A 336 5.24 -8.39 -10.24
CA HIS A 336 3.93 -7.85 -10.64
C HIS A 336 3.36 -6.83 -9.64
N TYR A 337 3.87 -6.81 -8.40
CA TYR A 337 3.53 -5.78 -7.41
C TYR A 337 4.55 -4.63 -7.41
N PHE A 338 5.84 -4.93 -7.30
CA PHE A 338 6.88 -3.89 -7.22
C PHE A 338 7.15 -3.19 -8.56
N GLY A 339 6.94 -3.85 -9.70
CA GLY A 339 7.10 -3.27 -11.02
C GLY A 339 6.23 -2.03 -11.26
N PRO A 340 4.90 -2.10 -11.03
CA PRO A 340 4.02 -0.94 -11.08
C PRO A 340 4.42 0.21 -10.15
N LEU A 341 4.84 -0.08 -8.91
CA LEU A 341 5.35 0.93 -7.98
C LEU A 341 6.57 1.66 -8.54
N GLY A 342 7.51 0.90 -9.11
CA GLY A 342 8.68 1.41 -9.82
C GLY A 342 8.40 2.20 -11.08
N ALA A 343 7.17 2.13 -11.59
CA ALA A 343 6.70 2.89 -12.74
C ALA A 343 5.82 4.10 -12.34
N GLY A 344 5.70 4.38 -11.04
CA GLY A 344 4.89 5.47 -10.50
C GLY A 344 3.41 5.16 -10.32
N GLY A 345 3.03 3.88 -10.35
CA GLY A 345 1.70 3.42 -9.94
C GLY A 345 1.51 3.55 -8.43
N THR A 346 0.25 3.63 -8.00
CA THR A 346 -0.09 3.64 -6.58
C THR A 346 0.05 2.25 -5.94
N PHE A 347 0.10 2.17 -4.60
CA PHE A 347 0.05 0.88 -3.89
C PHE A 347 -1.22 0.08 -4.20
N GLY A 348 -2.34 0.75 -4.46
CA GLY A 348 -3.59 0.17 -4.92
C GLY A 348 -3.47 -0.40 -6.34
N ASP A 349 -2.92 0.36 -7.28
CA ASP A 349 -2.70 -0.10 -8.65
C ASP A 349 -1.75 -1.30 -8.70
N ALA A 350 -0.69 -1.27 -7.88
CA ALA A 350 0.24 -2.38 -7.74
C ALA A 350 -0.45 -3.65 -7.23
N MET A 351 -1.35 -3.52 -6.26
CA MET A 351 -2.13 -4.65 -5.74
C MET A 351 -3.09 -5.21 -6.79
N LEU A 352 -3.82 -4.35 -7.52
CA LEU A 352 -4.69 -4.78 -8.62
C LEU A 352 -3.89 -5.47 -9.73
N ASN A 353 -2.75 -4.91 -10.12
CA ASN A 353 -1.90 -5.48 -11.15
C ASN A 353 -1.37 -6.86 -10.74
N TRP A 354 -0.97 -7.02 -9.49
CA TRP A 354 -0.55 -8.32 -8.95
C TRP A 354 -1.68 -9.35 -9.03
N TRP A 355 -2.88 -9.02 -8.55
CA TRP A 355 -4.03 -9.92 -8.66
C TRP A 355 -4.36 -10.27 -10.12
N GLY A 356 -4.40 -9.29 -11.03
CA GLY A 356 -4.81 -9.51 -12.41
C GLY A 356 -3.75 -10.14 -13.32
N THR A 357 -2.49 -10.18 -12.90
CA THR A 357 -1.38 -10.72 -13.72
C THR A 357 -0.78 -11.99 -13.13
N ALA A 358 -0.62 -12.01 -11.80
CA ALA A 358 0.11 -13.05 -11.11
C ALA A 358 -0.77 -14.16 -10.54
N VAL A 359 -2.08 -13.94 -10.51
CA VAL A 359 -3.08 -14.89 -10.00
C VAL A 359 -4.10 -15.14 -11.10
N ASP A 360 -4.46 -16.40 -11.37
CA ASP A 360 -5.35 -16.74 -12.49
C ASP A 360 -6.78 -16.15 -12.32
N PRO A 361 -7.16 -15.10 -13.07
CA PRO A 361 -8.48 -14.51 -12.93
C PRO A 361 -9.57 -15.48 -13.42
N GLY A 362 -9.26 -16.43 -14.31
CA GLY A 362 -10.19 -17.44 -14.81
C GLY A 362 -10.57 -18.51 -13.79
N GLY A 363 -9.93 -18.50 -12.62
CA GLY A 363 -10.23 -19.37 -11.50
C GLY A 363 -8.98 -19.68 -10.70
N HIS A 364 -8.76 -18.92 -9.62
CA HIS A 364 -7.70 -19.15 -8.65
C HIS A 364 -7.61 -20.64 -8.27
N THR A 365 -6.44 -21.23 -8.47
CA THR A 365 -6.09 -22.58 -8.03
C THR A 365 -6.16 -22.70 -6.52
N ASP A 366 -6.25 -23.93 -6.00
CA ASP A 366 -6.23 -24.16 -4.55
C ASP A 366 -4.94 -23.64 -3.89
N ILE A 367 -3.83 -23.60 -4.62
CA ILE A 367 -2.54 -23.06 -4.15
C ILE A 367 -2.62 -21.54 -4.03
N GLU A 368 -3.06 -20.86 -5.08
CA GLU A 368 -3.22 -19.40 -5.08
C GLU A 368 -4.21 -18.97 -3.99
N ARG A 369 -5.34 -19.67 -3.86
CA ARG A 369 -6.30 -19.43 -2.77
C ARG A 369 -5.61 -19.52 -1.40
N ALA A 370 -4.92 -20.63 -1.15
CA ALA A 370 -4.29 -20.90 0.14
C ALA A 370 -3.21 -19.87 0.52
N TRP A 371 -2.43 -19.39 -0.46
CA TRP A 371 -1.35 -18.42 -0.23
C TRP A 371 -1.79 -16.95 -0.26
N TYR A 372 -2.76 -16.58 -1.09
CA TYR A 372 -2.99 -15.18 -1.51
C TYR A 372 -4.25 -14.53 -0.94
N TYR A 373 -5.31 -15.28 -0.60
CA TYR A 373 -6.61 -14.70 -0.19
C TYR A 373 -6.54 -13.87 1.10
N GLY A 374 -5.44 -13.96 1.84
CA GLY A 374 -5.20 -13.14 3.00
C GLY A 374 -4.56 -11.79 2.74
N MET A 375 -4.09 -11.50 1.52
CA MET A 375 -3.34 -10.27 1.27
C MET A 375 -4.19 -9.04 1.55
N ALA A 376 -3.65 -8.10 2.31
CA ALA A 376 -4.28 -6.86 2.71
C ALA A 376 -3.29 -5.70 2.60
N THR A 377 -3.82 -4.52 2.28
CA THR A 377 -3.08 -3.26 2.29
C THR A 377 -3.48 -2.45 3.52
N ILE A 378 -2.55 -2.26 4.44
CA ILE A 378 -2.72 -1.43 5.63
C ILE A 378 -2.11 -0.06 5.34
N GLY A 379 -2.86 1.01 5.53
CA GLY A 379 -2.48 2.36 5.13
C GLY A 379 -3.22 2.85 3.89
N ASP A 380 -2.68 3.92 3.30
CA ASP A 380 -3.26 4.64 2.17
C ASP A 380 -2.79 4.02 0.84
N PRO A 381 -3.70 3.36 0.09
CA PRO A 381 -3.36 2.67 -1.15
C PRO A 381 -3.07 3.66 -2.29
N LEU A 382 -3.40 4.95 -2.16
CA LEU A 382 -3.19 5.94 -3.20
C LEU A 382 -1.77 6.50 -3.20
N LEU A 383 -0.95 6.19 -2.20
CA LEU A 383 0.43 6.66 -2.18
C LEU A 383 1.22 6.08 -3.35
N VAL A 384 2.21 6.85 -3.79
CA VAL A 384 3.22 6.47 -4.79
C VAL A 384 4.59 6.53 -4.11
N THR A 385 5.60 5.88 -4.69
CA THR A 385 6.98 6.01 -4.19
C THR A 385 7.50 7.44 -4.36
N GLN A 386 8.48 7.84 -3.55
CA GLN A 386 8.98 9.21 -3.44
C GLN A 386 9.37 9.87 -4.76
N PRO A 387 9.94 9.17 -5.76
CA PRO A 387 10.25 9.76 -7.06
C PRO A 387 9.03 10.28 -7.82
N TYR A 388 7.84 9.79 -7.50
CA TYR A 388 6.60 10.06 -8.24
C TYR A 388 5.60 10.92 -7.49
N ILE A 389 5.95 11.40 -6.28
CA ILE A 389 5.12 12.40 -5.58
C ILE A 389 4.95 13.60 -6.52
N PRO A 390 3.71 13.98 -6.89
CA PRO A 390 3.50 15.12 -7.77
C PRO A 390 4.08 16.38 -7.15
N GLU A 391 4.91 17.10 -7.90
CA GLU A 391 5.40 18.41 -7.46
C GLU A 391 4.21 19.31 -7.09
N PRO A 392 4.23 19.98 -5.93
CA PRO A 392 3.14 20.86 -5.54
C PRO A 392 2.93 21.92 -6.61
N ALA A 393 1.68 22.15 -7.01
CA ALA A 393 1.28 22.99 -8.14
C ALA A 393 1.70 24.48 -8.04
N THR A 394 2.51 24.86 -7.06
CA THR A 394 2.97 26.22 -6.77
C THR A 394 4.10 26.72 -7.68
N LEU A 395 4.69 25.91 -8.58
CA LEU A 395 5.72 26.39 -9.52
C LEU A 395 5.25 26.54 -10.98
N ALA A 396 4.12 25.96 -11.38
CA ALA A 396 3.63 26.06 -12.75
C ALA A 396 3.04 27.43 -13.11
N LEU A 397 2.56 28.21 -12.12
CA LEU A 397 2.01 29.55 -12.37
C LEU A 397 3.08 30.65 -12.49
N ALA A 398 4.29 30.41 -11.96
CA ALA A 398 5.40 31.37 -12.07
C ALA A 398 6.04 31.38 -13.47
N ALA A 399 5.93 30.29 -14.24
CA ALA A 399 6.46 30.20 -15.60
C ALA A 399 5.57 30.88 -16.66
N VAL A 400 4.26 31.05 -16.39
CA VAL A 400 3.32 31.69 -17.34
C VAL A 400 3.14 33.18 -17.04
N GLY A 401 3.38 33.64 -15.81
CA GLY A 401 3.28 35.06 -15.42
C GLY A 401 4.47 35.95 -15.76
N GLY A 402 5.62 35.37 -16.16
CA GLY A 402 6.89 36.10 -16.38
C GLY A 402 7.09 36.70 -17.77
N LEU A 403 6.26 36.36 -18.77
CA LEU A 403 6.46 36.82 -20.16
C LEU A 403 5.62 38.04 -20.57
N GLY A 404 4.86 38.65 -19.64
CA GLY A 404 3.87 39.69 -19.96
C GLY A 404 4.25 41.16 -19.76
N VAL A 405 5.44 41.50 -19.23
CA VAL A 405 5.70 42.88 -18.74
C VAL A 405 7.01 43.51 -19.23
N LEU A 406 7.44 43.28 -20.49
CA LEU A 406 8.69 43.89 -20.98
C LEU A 406 8.70 44.47 -22.42
N LEU A 407 7.55 44.83 -22.99
CA LEU A 407 7.52 45.66 -24.20
C LEU A 407 6.46 46.76 -24.10
N GLY A 408 6.85 47.88 -23.50
CA GLY A 408 5.96 49.03 -23.39
C GLY A 408 6.57 50.28 -22.78
N ARG A 409 7.82 50.63 -23.13
CA ARG A 409 8.36 51.98 -22.94
C ARG A 409 9.70 52.15 -23.66
N ASN A 410 9.68 52.82 -24.82
CA ASN A 410 10.53 53.99 -25.03
C ASN A 410 10.04 54.85 -26.19
N ARG A 411 9.98 56.15 -25.87
CA ARG A 411 9.54 57.28 -26.68
C ARG A 411 10.55 57.60 -27.78
N ARG A 412 10.06 58.00 -28.96
CA ARG A 412 10.22 59.35 -29.53
C ARG A 412 9.19 59.57 -30.62
#